data_AF-A0A8J7XHR2-F1
#
_entry.id   AF-A0A8J7XHR2-F1
#
_cell.length_a   1.000
_cell.length_b   1.000
_cell.length_c   1.000
_cell.angle_alpha   90.00
_cell.angle_beta   90.00
_cell.angle_gamma   90.00
#
_symmetry.space_group_name_H-M   'P 1'
#
loop_
_entity.id
_entity.type
_entity.pdbx_description
1 polymer ?
#
loop_
_entity_poly.entity_id
_entity_poly.type
_entity_poly.pdbx_seq_one_letter_code
_entity_poly.pdbx_strand_id
1 'polypeptide(L)'
;MNSRERLLAAINHEQPDTVPVGIHNIATYLPCLRRALGRHISDLEALKMFGLDIVLYRGYSMKTPAQSSSQWSEKERIISQTDGEKIVRKTITTPRGKLTTVERRTDITTWTIEHLIKGPEDLDLLRYRPISVPDEEGYRKEFGPVFEEGIVRVGVWGQGEAVTLRGAKNLIRDYHVRPDWVKEFYELLTDWAIAWIEGLPTDYIDLVEMAGHIGAFVSPEIYRKHIIPFDKAV
;
A
#
# COMPACT_ATOMS: atom_id res chain seq x y z
N MET A 1 5.13 -28.74 11.84
CA MET A 1 4.18 -27.95 11.04
C MET A 1 4.90 -27.49 9.77
N ASN A 2 4.21 -27.42 8.64
CA ASN A 2 4.71 -26.68 7.48
C ASN A 2 4.62 -25.16 7.75
N SER A 3 5.15 -24.34 6.84
CA SER A 3 5.16 -22.88 7.05
C SER A 3 3.76 -22.29 7.18
N ARG A 4 2.81 -22.71 6.35
CA ARG A 4 1.41 -22.27 6.39
C ARG A 4 0.75 -22.62 7.72
N GLU A 5 0.83 -23.88 8.15
CA GLU A 5 0.29 -24.36 9.42
C GLU A 5 0.84 -23.56 10.61
N ARG A 6 2.16 -23.32 10.63
CA ARG A 6 2.83 -22.54 11.68
C ARG A 6 2.35 -21.10 11.73
N LEU A 7 2.26 -20.45 10.58
CA LEU A 7 1.81 -19.07 10.46
C LEU A 7 0.35 -18.93 10.90
N LEU A 8 -0.54 -19.81 10.42
CA LEU A 8 -1.96 -19.79 10.77
C LEU A 8 -2.19 -20.12 12.26
N ALA A 9 -1.45 -21.07 12.84
CA ALA A 9 -1.49 -21.34 14.27
C ALA A 9 -1.14 -20.08 15.08
N ALA A 10 -0.05 -19.39 14.71
CA ALA A 10 0.35 -18.16 15.40
C ALA A 10 -0.70 -17.03 15.25
N ILE A 11 -1.27 -16.83 14.05
CA ILE A 11 -2.31 -15.83 13.79
C ILE A 11 -3.58 -16.13 14.61
N ASN A 12 -3.94 -17.41 14.76
CA ASN A 12 -5.12 -17.84 15.50
C ASN A 12 -4.89 -17.97 17.02
N HIS A 13 -3.76 -17.48 17.53
CA HIS A 13 -3.37 -17.56 18.94
C HIS A 13 -3.24 -19.01 19.47
N GLU A 14 -2.92 -19.95 18.59
CA GLU A 14 -2.58 -21.32 18.92
C GLU A 14 -1.07 -21.48 19.12
N GLN A 15 -0.63 -22.61 19.66
CA GLN A 15 0.80 -22.88 19.86
C GLN A 15 1.43 -23.46 18.57
N PRO A 16 2.28 -22.70 17.85
CA PRO A 16 3.04 -23.25 16.74
C PRO A 16 4.19 -24.16 17.24
N ASP A 17 4.76 -24.95 16.33
CA ASP A 17 5.94 -25.77 16.61
C ASP A 17 7.22 -24.94 16.85
N THR A 18 7.34 -23.79 16.19
CA THR A 18 8.38 -22.77 16.40
C THR A 18 7.80 -21.37 16.19
N VAL A 19 8.50 -20.33 16.66
CA VAL A 19 8.11 -18.94 16.34
C VAL A 19 8.24 -18.73 14.82
N PRO A 20 7.17 -18.34 14.10
CA PRO A 20 7.29 -18.06 12.68
C PRO A 20 8.08 -16.78 12.43
N VAL A 21 8.92 -16.78 11.39
CA VAL A 21 9.80 -15.64 11.05
C VAL A 21 9.60 -15.27 9.59
N GLY A 22 9.16 -14.04 9.35
CA GLY A 22 8.97 -13.48 8.02
C GLY A 22 9.72 -12.16 7.83
N ILE A 23 9.68 -11.66 6.59
CA ILE A 23 10.09 -10.30 6.22
C ILE A 23 8.89 -9.59 5.60
N HIS A 24 8.73 -8.30 5.88
CA HIS A 24 7.54 -7.55 5.44
C HIS A 24 7.27 -7.68 3.94
N ASN A 25 8.27 -7.42 3.10
CA ASN A 25 8.16 -7.66 1.66
C ASN A 25 9.52 -8.01 1.06
N ILE A 26 9.78 -9.30 0.86
CA ILE A 26 11.02 -9.77 0.23
C ILE A 26 11.14 -9.26 -1.22
N ALA A 27 10.01 -8.99 -1.90
CA ALA A 27 9.98 -8.54 -3.29
C ALA A 27 10.76 -7.23 -3.49
N THR A 28 10.75 -6.36 -2.48
CA THR A 28 11.52 -5.10 -2.43
C THR A 28 13.02 -5.34 -2.61
N TYR A 29 13.55 -6.48 -2.16
CA TYR A 29 14.98 -6.79 -2.18
C TYR A 29 15.40 -7.73 -3.31
N LEU A 30 14.47 -8.24 -4.12
CA LEU A 30 14.79 -9.10 -5.27
C LEU A 30 15.78 -8.45 -6.26
N PRO A 31 15.75 -7.13 -6.55
CA PRO A 31 16.79 -6.51 -7.38
C PRO A 31 18.20 -6.63 -6.79
N CYS A 32 18.33 -6.51 -5.46
CA CYS A 32 19.59 -6.67 -4.75
C CYS A 32 20.05 -8.13 -4.76
N LEU A 33 19.13 -9.06 -4.50
CA LEU A 33 19.42 -10.50 -4.53
C LEU A 33 19.83 -10.96 -5.93
N ARG A 34 19.15 -10.48 -6.97
CA ARG A 34 19.53 -10.74 -8.37
C ARG A 34 20.96 -10.33 -8.67
N ARG A 35 21.37 -9.14 -8.20
CA ARG A 35 22.73 -8.64 -8.38
C ARG A 35 23.76 -9.49 -7.63
N ALA A 36 23.46 -9.87 -6.39
CA ALA A 36 24.34 -10.67 -5.55
C ALA A 36 24.48 -12.12 -6.02
N LEU A 37 23.39 -12.72 -6.50
CA LEU A 37 23.33 -14.12 -6.95
C LEU A 37 23.72 -14.31 -8.43
N GLY A 38 23.77 -13.22 -9.21
CA GLY A 38 24.02 -13.28 -10.65
C GLY A 38 22.91 -13.95 -11.46
N ARG A 39 21.72 -14.18 -10.87
CA ARG A 39 20.56 -14.81 -11.51
C ARG A 39 19.25 -14.25 -10.97
N HIS A 40 18.16 -14.43 -11.71
CA HIS A 40 16.83 -14.16 -11.20
C HIS A 40 16.46 -15.16 -10.08
N ILE A 41 15.65 -14.70 -9.13
CA ILE A 41 15.09 -15.48 -8.04
C ILE A 41 13.68 -14.95 -7.77
N SER A 42 12.72 -15.84 -7.52
CA SER A 42 11.38 -15.44 -7.06
C SER A 42 11.39 -15.09 -5.58
N ASP A 43 10.34 -14.43 -5.10
CA ASP A 43 10.13 -14.22 -3.67
C ASP A 43 10.00 -15.54 -2.89
N LEU A 44 9.24 -16.51 -3.42
CA LEU A 44 9.13 -17.85 -2.84
C LEU A 44 10.50 -18.54 -2.71
N GLU A 45 11.30 -18.52 -3.77
CA GLU A 45 12.66 -19.10 -3.76
C GLU A 45 13.57 -18.37 -2.77
N ALA A 46 13.47 -17.04 -2.69
CA ALA A 46 14.27 -16.23 -1.77
C ALA A 46 13.90 -16.53 -0.31
N LEU A 47 12.61 -16.61 0.03
CA LEU A 47 12.15 -16.95 1.38
C LEU A 47 12.67 -18.33 1.81
N LYS A 48 12.56 -19.33 0.92
CA LYS A 48 13.11 -20.68 1.16
C LYS A 48 14.63 -20.66 1.33
N MET A 49 15.34 -19.91 0.50
CA MET A 49 16.81 -19.78 0.59
C MET A 49 17.27 -19.25 1.95
N PHE A 50 16.51 -18.33 2.55
CA PHE A 50 16.83 -17.76 3.87
C PHE A 50 16.23 -18.54 5.04
N GLY A 51 15.47 -19.62 4.78
CA GLY A 51 14.78 -20.36 5.84
C GLY A 51 13.69 -19.56 6.53
N LEU A 52 13.09 -18.59 5.84
CA LEU A 52 11.98 -17.78 6.35
C LEU A 52 10.65 -18.50 6.08
N ASP A 53 9.67 -18.24 6.94
CA ASP A 53 8.30 -18.63 6.68
C ASP A 53 7.75 -17.88 5.46
N ILE A 54 6.95 -18.59 4.67
CA ILE A 54 6.51 -18.12 3.36
C ILE A 54 5.31 -17.20 3.56
N VAL A 55 5.55 -15.89 3.46
CA VAL A 55 4.54 -14.84 3.44
C VAL A 55 4.68 -14.08 2.12
N LEU A 56 3.80 -14.33 1.17
CA LEU A 56 3.83 -13.68 -0.14
C LEU A 56 2.97 -12.41 -0.10
N TYR A 57 3.58 -11.25 -0.35
CA TYR A 57 2.88 -9.97 -0.36
C TYR A 57 2.41 -9.61 -1.78
N ARG A 58 1.09 -9.44 -1.97
CA ARG A 58 0.47 -9.12 -3.28
C ARG A 58 -0.41 -7.87 -3.27
N GLY A 59 -0.15 -6.94 -2.34
CA GLY A 59 -0.93 -5.70 -2.17
C GLY A 59 -0.99 -4.72 -3.36
N TYR A 60 -0.29 -5.00 -4.47
CA TYR A 60 -0.27 -4.14 -5.67
C TYR A 60 -0.76 -4.82 -6.95
N SER A 61 -1.28 -6.06 -6.86
CA SER A 61 -1.91 -6.70 -8.01
C SER A 61 -3.26 -6.04 -8.28
N MET A 62 -3.23 -4.98 -9.06
CA MET A 62 -4.39 -4.17 -9.41
C MET A 62 -4.71 -4.42 -10.88
N LYS A 63 -5.99 -4.65 -11.20
CA LYS A 63 -6.44 -4.34 -12.55
C LYS A 63 -6.19 -2.85 -12.71
N THR A 64 -5.39 -2.49 -13.69
CA THR A 64 -5.22 -1.07 -14.03
C THR A 64 -6.63 -0.55 -14.30
N PRO A 65 -7.21 0.35 -13.46
CA PRO A 65 -8.43 1.02 -13.88
C PRO A 65 -8.05 1.68 -15.19
N ALA A 66 -8.81 1.41 -16.26
CA ALA A 66 -8.46 1.77 -17.63
C ALA A 66 -7.67 3.09 -17.62
N GLN A 67 -6.40 3.05 -18.06
CA GLN A 67 -5.54 4.23 -18.03
C GLN A 67 -6.37 5.40 -18.54
N SER A 68 -6.56 6.41 -17.68
CA SER A 68 -7.63 7.41 -17.78
C SER A 68 -9.06 6.88 -17.60
N SER A 69 -9.64 7.09 -16.41
CA SER A 69 -11.05 7.46 -16.41
C SER A 69 -11.16 8.77 -17.20
N SER A 70 -12.28 9.05 -17.85
CA SER A 70 -12.47 10.32 -18.58
C SER A 70 -12.24 11.57 -17.71
N GLN A 71 -12.18 11.39 -16.39
CA GLN A 71 -12.06 12.43 -15.38
C GLN A 71 -10.72 12.41 -14.61
N TRP A 72 -9.80 11.48 -14.87
CA TRP A 72 -8.51 11.40 -14.19
C TRP A 72 -7.41 10.97 -15.16
N SER A 73 -6.60 11.92 -15.61
CA SER A 73 -5.50 11.68 -16.56
C SER A 73 -4.16 11.98 -15.91
N GLU A 74 -3.28 10.98 -15.85
CA GLU A 74 -1.93 11.11 -15.29
C GLU A 74 -0.89 11.28 -16.39
N LYS A 75 0.03 12.23 -16.20
CA LYS A 75 1.23 12.40 -17.02
C LYS A 75 2.46 12.48 -16.15
N GLU A 76 3.47 11.68 -16.47
CA GLU A 76 4.77 11.71 -15.80
C GLU A 76 5.81 12.45 -16.64
N ARG A 77 6.68 13.20 -15.95
CA ARG A 77 7.89 13.79 -16.53
C ARG A 77 9.07 13.54 -15.60
N ILE A 78 10.14 12.96 -16.13
CA ILE A 78 11.41 12.83 -15.42
C ILE A 78 12.05 14.23 -15.33
N ILE A 79 12.31 14.69 -14.10
CA ILE A 79 13.00 15.96 -13.81
C ILE A 79 14.51 15.76 -13.84
N SER A 80 14.98 14.70 -13.17
CA SER A 80 16.38 14.30 -13.15
C SER A 80 16.50 12.79 -13.01
N GLN A 81 17.62 12.26 -13.50
CA GLN A 81 17.95 10.85 -13.39
C GLN A 81 19.45 10.71 -13.20
N THR A 82 19.84 9.94 -12.20
CA THR A 82 21.22 9.52 -11.93
C THR A 82 21.27 7.99 -11.87
N ASP A 83 22.44 7.42 -11.67
CA ASP A 83 22.54 5.97 -11.49
C ASP A 83 21.78 5.53 -10.23
N GLY A 84 20.83 4.60 -10.41
CA GLY A 84 19.97 4.06 -9.35
C GLY A 84 18.83 4.96 -8.85
N GLU A 85 18.63 6.16 -9.42
CA GLU A 85 17.64 7.10 -8.91
C GLU A 85 17.01 8.00 -9.98
N LYS A 86 15.70 8.27 -9.86
CA LYS A 86 14.97 9.23 -10.69
C LYS A 86 14.07 10.12 -9.85
N ILE A 87 14.03 11.41 -10.19
CA ILE A 87 13.04 12.36 -9.70
C ILE A 87 11.97 12.53 -10.78
N VAL A 88 10.71 12.24 -10.44
CA VAL A 88 9.58 12.23 -11.36
C VAL A 88 8.53 13.22 -10.88
N ARG A 89 8.06 14.08 -11.77
CA ARG A 89 6.86 14.89 -11.54
C ARG A 89 5.68 14.22 -12.20
N LYS A 90 4.63 13.96 -11.42
CA LYS A 90 3.31 13.58 -11.92
C LYS A 90 2.44 14.82 -11.99
N THR A 91 1.69 14.96 -13.08
CA THR A 91 0.59 15.90 -13.23
C THR A 91 -0.68 15.11 -13.48
N ILE A 92 -1.64 15.26 -12.60
CA ILE A 92 -2.98 14.67 -12.72
C ILE A 92 -3.92 15.77 -13.21
N THR A 93 -4.66 15.50 -14.29
CA THR A 93 -5.70 16.39 -14.81
C THR A 93 -7.08 15.83 -14.51
N THR A 94 -7.94 16.66 -13.96
CA THR A 94 -9.34 16.38 -13.64
C THR A 94 -10.25 17.42 -14.32
N PRO A 95 -11.58 17.21 -14.38
CA PRO A 95 -12.50 18.21 -14.92
C PRO A 95 -12.47 19.57 -14.20
N ARG A 96 -12.11 19.59 -12.92
CA ARG A 96 -12.13 20.81 -12.08
C ARG A 96 -10.78 21.45 -11.86
N GLY A 97 -9.69 20.83 -12.31
CA GLY A 97 -8.34 21.36 -12.08
C GLY A 97 -7.25 20.32 -12.24
N LYS A 98 -6.05 20.67 -11.76
CA LYS A 98 -4.87 19.82 -11.85
C LYS A 98 -4.23 19.63 -10.48
N LEU A 99 -3.76 18.43 -10.22
CA LEU A 99 -2.89 18.11 -9.09
C LEU A 99 -1.48 17.83 -9.58
N THR A 100 -0.49 18.09 -8.74
CA THR A 100 0.92 17.77 -9.01
C THR A 100 1.54 17.09 -7.81
N THR A 101 2.40 16.12 -8.05
CA THR A 101 3.24 15.50 -7.02
C THR A 101 4.63 15.26 -7.59
N VAL A 102 5.63 15.28 -6.73
CA VAL A 102 7.02 14.96 -7.09
C VAL A 102 7.46 13.79 -6.24
N GLU A 103 8.00 12.77 -6.89
CA GLU A 103 8.47 11.54 -6.28
C GLU A 103 9.95 11.34 -6.59
N ARG A 104 10.68 10.81 -5.62
CA ARG A 104 12.01 10.25 -5.81
C ARG A 104 11.88 8.74 -5.80
N ARG A 105 12.39 8.08 -6.83
CA ARG A 105 12.24 6.64 -7.03
C ARG A 105 13.62 6.01 -7.22
N THR A 106 13.79 4.85 -6.61
CA THR A 106 14.92 3.95 -6.79
C THR A 106 14.41 2.61 -7.31
N ASP A 107 15.30 1.63 -7.48
CA ASP A 107 14.91 0.27 -7.86
C ASP A 107 14.07 -0.45 -6.80
N ILE A 108 14.13 -0.01 -5.53
CA ILE A 108 13.51 -0.72 -4.40
C ILE A 108 12.45 0.11 -3.66
N THR A 109 12.47 1.44 -3.77
CA THR A 109 11.54 2.29 -3.03
C THR A 109 11.28 3.63 -3.68
N THR A 110 10.12 4.21 -3.36
CA THR A 110 9.64 5.52 -3.82
C THR A 110 9.24 6.34 -2.60
N TRP A 111 9.61 7.62 -2.58
CA TRP A 111 9.17 8.55 -1.57
C TRP A 111 8.74 9.88 -2.18
N THR A 112 7.74 10.51 -1.57
CA THR A 112 7.16 11.77 -2.03
C THR A 112 8.01 12.94 -1.55
N ILE A 113 8.42 13.79 -2.49
CA ILE A 113 9.12 15.06 -2.23
C ILE A 113 8.12 16.21 -2.13
N GLU A 114 7.18 16.29 -3.07
CA GLU A 114 6.10 17.27 -3.09
C GLU A 114 4.78 16.53 -3.02
N HIS A 115 4.04 16.72 -1.93
CA HIS A 115 2.78 16.02 -1.68
C HIS A 115 1.68 16.47 -2.65
N LEU A 116 0.80 15.53 -2.99
CA LEU A 116 -0.27 15.74 -3.96
C LEU A 116 -1.25 16.83 -3.49
N ILE A 117 -1.66 16.74 -2.22
CA ILE A 117 -2.63 17.62 -1.56
C ILE A 117 -1.90 18.78 -0.87
N LYS A 118 -2.02 19.98 -1.44
CA LYS A 118 -1.37 21.23 -0.99
C LYS A 118 -2.33 22.09 -0.19
N GLY A 119 -3.61 22.06 -0.52
CA GLY A 119 -4.67 22.75 0.21
C GLY A 119 -5.94 21.90 0.35
N PRO A 120 -6.90 22.35 1.18
CA PRO A 120 -8.17 21.64 1.35
C PRO A 120 -8.98 21.52 0.04
N GLU A 121 -8.86 22.48 -0.86
CA GLU A 121 -9.49 22.51 -2.18
C GLU A 121 -9.05 21.35 -3.09
N ASP A 122 -7.85 20.80 -2.86
CA ASP A 122 -7.35 19.67 -3.65
C ASP A 122 -8.13 18.37 -3.36
N LEU A 123 -8.83 18.29 -2.23
CA LEU A 123 -9.67 17.14 -1.88
C LEU A 123 -10.80 16.94 -2.90
N ASP A 124 -11.40 18.01 -3.40
CA ASP A 124 -12.41 17.96 -4.47
C ASP A 124 -11.86 17.35 -5.76
N LEU A 125 -10.58 17.60 -6.06
CA LEU A 125 -9.92 17.04 -7.24
C LEU A 125 -9.57 15.57 -7.00
N LEU A 126 -9.17 15.22 -5.77
CA LEU A 126 -8.83 13.85 -5.38
C LEU A 126 -10.03 12.89 -5.51
N ARG A 127 -11.27 13.37 -5.34
CA ARG A 127 -12.50 12.57 -5.53
C ARG A 127 -12.67 11.99 -6.94
N TYR A 128 -12.00 12.55 -7.96
CA TYR A 128 -12.01 11.99 -9.31
C TYR A 128 -11.08 10.78 -9.49
N ARG A 129 -10.23 10.48 -8.49
CA ARG A 129 -9.29 9.36 -8.57
C ARG A 129 -10.05 8.05 -8.73
N PRO A 130 -9.74 7.24 -9.75
CA PRO A 130 -10.35 5.94 -9.88
C PRO A 130 -9.94 5.05 -8.70
N ILE A 131 -10.90 4.32 -8.17
CA ILE A 131 -10.64 3.27 -7.19
C ILE A 131 -10.03 2.09 -7.95
N SER A 132 -8.82 1.69 -7.56
CA SER A 132 -8.21 0.47 -8.08
C SER A 132 -8.91 -0.74 -7.48
N VAL A 133 -9.10 -1.79 -8.29
CA VAL A 133 -9.67 -3.07 -7.84
C VAL A 133 -8.64 -4.21 -7.98
N PRO A 134 -8.66 -5.22 -7.10
CA PRO A 134 -7.74 -6.35 -7.16
C PRO A 134 -7.85 -7.14 -8.48
N ASP A 135 -6.73 -7.67 -8.96
CA ASP A 135 -6.69 -8.51 -10.17
C ASP A 135 -6.91 -10.00 -9.88
N GLU A 136 -8.18 -10.40 -9.70
CA GLU A 136 -8.57 -11.79 -9.41
C GLU A 136 -7.95 -12.81 -10.39
N GLU A 137 -7.90 -12.50 -11.68
CA GLU A 137 -7.34 -13.43 -12.68
C GLU A 137 -5.84 -13.64 -12.46
N GLY A 138 -5.13 -12.58 -12.11
CA GLY A 138 -3.72 -12.64 -11.68
C GLY A 138 -3.53 -13.56 -10.48
N TYR A 139 -4.35 -13.41 -9.43
CA TYR A 139 -4.29 -14.30 -8.24
C TYR A 139 -4.56 -15.76 -8.60
N ARG A 140 -5.61 -16.02 -9.38
CA ARG A 140 -5.97 -17.38 -9.81
C ARG A 140 -4.85 -18.04 -10.62
N LYS A 141 -4.20 -17.28 -11.50
CA LYS A 141 -3.09 -17.77 -12.32
C LYS A 141 -1.85 -18.06 -11.48
N GLU A 142 -1.58 -17.26 -10.46
CA GLU A 142 -0.41 -17.40 -9.61
C GLU A 142 -0.56 -18.52 -8.58
N PHE A 143 -1.69 -18.58 -7.88
CA PHE A 143 -1.89 -19.48 -6.74
C PHE A 143 -2.63 -20.77 -7.10
N GLY A 144 -3.27 -20.83 -8.28
CA GLY A 144 -4.11 -21.97 -8.65
C GLY A 144 -5.25 -22.18 -7.65
N PRO A 145 -5.84 -23.39 -7.56
CA PRO A 145 -6.97 -23.64 -6.66
C PRO A 145 -6.60 -23.68 -5.17
N VAL A 146 -5.34 -23.97 -4.80
CA VAL A 146 -4.88 -24.00 -3.39
C VAL A 146 -3.38 -23.69 -3.33
N PHE A 147 -3.00 -22.66 -2.56
CA PHE A 147 -1.60 -22.39 -2.19
C PHE A 147 -1.30 -22.91 -0.77
N GLU A 148 -0.48 -23.95 -0.66
CA GLU A 148 -0.23 -24.64 0.62
C GLU A 148 1.14 -24.32 1.24
N GLU A 149 2.05 -23.70 0.49
CA GLU A 149 3.44 -23.54 0.92
C GLU A 149 3.62 -22.44 1.98
N GLY A 150 2.65 -21.55 2.12
CA GLY A 150 2.70 -20.42 3.05
C GLY A 150 1.37 -19.69 3.10
N ILE A 151 1.42 -18.40 3.45
CA ILE A 151 0.25 -17.53 3.41
C ILE A 151 0.42 -16.42 2.36
N VAL A 152 -0.70 -15.95 1.83
CA VAL A 152 -0.76 -14.78 0.95
C VAL A 152 -1.32 -13.61 1.74
N ARG A 153 -0.58 -12.51 1.72
CA ARG A 153 -0.91 -11.26 2.40
C ARG A 153 -1.12 -10.15 1.39
N VAL A 154 -2.11 -9.31 1.64
CA VAL A 154 -2.32 -8.06 0.91
C VAL A 154 -2.26 -6.88 1.85
N GLY A 155 -2.01 -5.70 1.31
CA GLY A 155 -2.04 -4.46 2.06
C GLY A 155 -3.17 -3.56 1.59
N VAL A 156 -3.70 -2.79 2.51
CA VAL A 156 -4.60 -1.66 2.27
C VAL A 156 -4.03 -0.45 2.99
N TRP A 157 -4.01 0.73 2.37
CA TRP A 157 -3.41 1.90 3.02
C TRP A 157 -4.25 2.45 4.17
N GLY A 158 -5.59 2.38 4.06
CA GLY A 158 -6.48 3.05 5.00
C GLY A 158 -6.09 4.51 5.20
N GLN A 159 -6.09 4.97 6.45
CA GLN A 159 -5.71 6.34 6.76
C GLN A 159 -4.23 6.64 6.53
N GLY A 160 -3.37 5.62 6.52
CA GLY A 160 -1.94 5.75 6.22
C GLY A 160 -1.64 6.52 4.95
N GLU A 161 -2.52 6.41 3.94
CA GLU A 161 -2.37 7.09 2.66
C GLU A 161 -2.31 8.62 2.82
N ALA A 162 -2.98 9.18 3.84
CA ALA A 162 -2.98 10.61 4.12
C ALA A 162 -1.57 11.15 4.33
N VAL A 163 -0.65 10.37 4.92
CA VAL A 163 0.74 10.80 5.12
C VAL A 163 1.46 10.94 3.77
N THR A 164 1.22 10.03 2.84
CA THR A 164 1.79 10.07 1.49
C THR A 164 1.19 11.22 0.67
N LEU A 165 -0.13 11.42 0.77
CA LEU A 165 -0.88 12.40 -0.02
C LEU A 165 -0.73 13.84 0.48
N ARG A 166 -0.64 14.05 1.79
CA ARG A 166 -0.65 15.38 2.44
C ARG A 166 0.67 15.72 3.14
N GLY A 167 1.42 14.71 3.55
CA GLY A 167 2.63 14.86 4.35
C GLY A 167 2.33 14.96 5.84
N ALA A 168 3.15 14.28 6.66
CA ALA A 168 2.97 14.24 8.11
C ALA A 168 2.93 15.65 8.73
N LYS A 169 3.83 16.56 8.34
CA LYS A 169 3.87 17.94 8.88
C LYS A 169 2.56 18.70 8.67
N ASN A 170 2.00 18.63 7.46
CA ASN A 170 0.76 19.34 7.16
C ASN A 170 -0.43 18.66 7.86
N LEU A 171 -0.46 17.33 7.87
CA LEU A 171 -1.51 16.56 8.53
C LEU A 171 -1.55 16.85 10.04
N ILE A 172 -0.38 16.90 10.70
CA ILE A 172 -0.25 17.30 12.12
C ILE A 172 -0.91 18.66 12.35
N ARG A 173 -0.61 19.65 11.51
CA ARG A 173 -1.23 20.98 11.59
C ARG A 173 -2.74 20.89 11.37
N ASP A 174 -3.17 20.17 10.34
CA ASP A 174 -4.55 20.10 9.90
C ASP A 174 -5.47 19.47 10.97
N TYR A 175 -5.00 18.54 11.82
CA TYR A 175 -5.77 18.06 12.98
C TYR A 175 -6.19 19.18 13.94
N HIS A 176 -5.38 20.23 14.07
CA HIS A 176 -5.65 21.33 14.99
C HIS A 176 -6.41 22.47 14.33
N VAL A 177 -6.09 22.80 13.08
CA VAL A 177 -6.66 23.97 12.41
C VAL A 177 -7.86 23.65 11.53
N ARG A 178 -8.03 22.40 11.10
CA ARG A 178 -9.09 21.94 10.20
C ARG A 178 -9.53 20.50 10.52
N PRO A 179 -9.94 20.19 11.76
CA PRO A 179 -10.29 18.82 12.16
C PRO A 179 -11.42 18.21 11.33
N ASP A 180 -12.41 19.01 10.92
CA ASP A 180 -13.55 18.54 10.12
C ASP A 180 -13.12 18.17 8.70
N TRP A 181 -12.21 18.95 8.11
CA TRP A 181 -11.63 18.61 6.80
C TRP A 181 -10.80 17.32 6.86
N VAL A 182 -10.06 17.09 7.95
CA VAL A 182 -9.34 15.82 8.13
C VAL A 182 -10.31 14.65 8.20
N LYS A 183 -11.45 14.82 8.89
CA LYS A 183 -12.51 13.81 8.96
C LYS A 183 -13.08 13.48 7.57
N GLU A 184 -13.37 14.50 6.78
CA GLU A 184 -13.84 14.35 5.40
C GLU A 184 -12.80 13.67 4.49
N PHE A 185 -11.53 14.04 4.65
CA PHE A 185 -10.43 13.40 3.94
C PHE A 185 -10.34 11.92 4.31
N TYR A 186 -10.52 11.58 5.58
CA TYR A 186 -10.44 10.21 6.09
C TYR A 186 -11.64 9.37 5.70
N GLU A 187 -12.84 9.94 5.67
CA GLU A 187 -14.03 9.33 5.07
C GLU A 187 -13.74 8.86 3.64
N LEU A 188 -13.17 9.73 2.80
CA LEU A 188 -12.80 9.36 1.43
C LEU A 188 -11.79 8.21 1.36
N LEU A 189 -10.75 8.22 2.20
CA LEU A 189 -9.74 7.15 2.22
C LEU A 189 -10.29 5.82 2.76
N THR A 190 -11.19 5.88 3.73
CA THR A 190 -11.90 4.70 4.25
C THR A 190 -12.79 4.09 3.18
N ASP A 191 -13.56 4.89 2.45
CA ASP A 191 -14.41 4.39 1.37
C ASP A 191 -13.58 3.64 0.31
N TRP A 192 -12.40 4.16 -0.03
CA TRP A 192 -11.48 3.50 -0.95
C TRP A 192 -10.87 2.23 -0.38
N ALA A 193 -10.50 2.23 0.90
CA ALA A 193 -9.97 1.06 1.57
C ALA A 193 -11.01 -0.07 1.63
N ILE A 194 -12.25 0.23 1.98
CA ILE A 194 -13.37 -0.72 2.01
C ILE A 194 -13.61 -1.27 0.60
N ALA A 195 -13.73 -0.41 -0.41
CA ALA A 195 -13.94 -0.85 -1.79
C ALA A 195 -12.82 -1.76 -2.31
N TRP A 196 -11.57 -1.51 -1.90
CA TRP A 196 -10.45 -2.39 -2.19
C TRP A 196 -10.61 -3.76 -1.53
N ILE A 197 -10.95 -3.80 -0.23
CA ILE A 197 -11.12 -5.03 0.55
C ILE A 197 -12.30 -5.86 0.01
N GLU A 198 -13.43 -5.24 -0.27
CA GLU A 198 -14.62 -5.91 -0.82
C GLU A 198 -14.35 -6.52 -2.20
N GLY A 199 -13.39 -5.97 -2.95
CA GLY A 199 -12.96 -6.51 -4.25
C GLY A 199 -11.90 -7.62 -4.17
N LEU A 200 -11.40 -7.98 -2.97
CA LEU A 200 -10.33 -8.96 -2.83
C LEU A 200 -10.81 -10.37 -3.16
N PRO A 201 -10.01 -11.17 -3.89
CA PRO A 201 -10.34 -12.57 -4.13
C PRO A 201 -9.98 -13.41 -2.90
N THR A 202 -10.90 -13.47 -1.93
CA THR A 202 -10.68 -14.04 -0.59
C THR A 202 -10.25 -15.50 -0.59
N ASP A 203 -10.55 -16.26 -1.65
CA ASP A 203 -10.12 -17.65 -1.78
C ASP A 203 -8.59 -17.82 -1.83
N TYR A 204 -7.85 -16.75 -2.17
CA TYR A 204 -6.38 -16.78 -2.28
C TYR A 204 -5.67 -15.94 -1.23
N ILE A 205 -6.40 -15.28 -0.32
CA ILE A 205 -5.83 -14.27 0.59
C ILE A 205 -6.10 -14.70 2.03
N ASP A 206 -5.03 -14.86 2.79
CA ASP A 206 -5.09 -15.27 4.19
C ASP A 206 -5.12 -14.07 5.15
N LEU A 207 -4.53 -12.94 4.75
CA LEU A 207 -4.36 -11.78 5.63
C LEU A 207 -4.44 -10.46 4.87
N VAL A 208 -5.17 -9.51 5.44
CA VAL A 208 -5.16 -8.09 5.05
C VAL A 208 -4.40 -7.29 6.10
N GLU A 209 -3.37 -6.59 5.68
CA GLU A 209 -2.62 -5.65 6.52
C GLU A 209 -3.07 -4.22 6.23
N MET A 210 -3.44 -3.49 7.29
CA MET A 210 -3.60 -2.03 7.19
C MET A 210 -2.25 -1.34 7.34
N ALA A 211 -1.79 -0.69 6.27
CA ALA A 211 -0.46 -0.10 6.17
C ALA A 211 -0.53 1.42 6.33
N GLY A 212 0.16 1.98 7.34
CA GLY A 212 0.16 3.42 7.53
C GLY A 212 0.90 3.89 8.75
N HIS A 213 1.95 4.70 8.58
CA HIS A 213 2.78 5.20 9.69
C HIS A 213 2.19 6.39 10.44
N ILE A 214 0.86 6.56 10.44
CA ILE A 214 0.21 7.72 11.08
C ILE A 214 0.49 7.79 12.58
N GLY A 215 0.52 6.64 13.25
CA GLY A 215 0.69 6.55 14.70
C GLY A 215 2.00 7.16 15.23
N ALA A 216 3.03 7.30 14.39
CA ALA A 216 4.32 7.87 14.79
C ALA A 216 4.29 9.40 14.95
N PHE A 217 3.24 10.06 14.47
CA PHE A 217 3.20 11.53 14.33
C PHE A 217 2.05 12.19 15.09
N VAL A 218 1.24 11.42 15.82
CA VAL A 218 0.03 11.91 16.51
C VAL A 218 0.05 11.52 17.98
N SER A 219 -0.60 12.35 18.81
CA SER A 219 -0.80 11.99 20.22
C SER A 219 -1.82 10.84 20.35
N PRO A 220 -1.82 10.09 21.46
CA PRO A 220 -2.85 9.07 21.71
C PRO A 220 -4.28 9.63 21.70
N GLU A 221 -4.47 10.89 22.06
CA GLU A 221 -5.77 11.57 21.99
C GLU A 221 -6.21 11.78 20.55
N ILE A 222 -5.33 12.35 19.70
CA ILE A 222 -5.62 12.52 18.27
C ILE A 222 -5.89 11.17 17.62
N TYR A 223 -5.08 10.15 17.92
CA TYR A 223 -5.28 8.80 17.41
C TYR A 223 -6.68 8.25 17.73
N ARG A 224 -7.09 8.31 19.00
CA ARG A 224 -8.41 7.82 19.43
C ARG A 224 -9.58 8.60 18.80
N LYS A 225 -9.43 9.91 18.65
CA LYS A 225 -10.51 10.78 18.18
C LYS A 225 -10.64 10.80 16.66
N HIS A 226 -9.51 10.81 15.95
CA HIS A 226 -9.48 11.09 14.52
C HIS A 226 -9.07 9.92 13.64
N ILE A 227 -8.51 8.84 14.19
CA ILE A 227 -7.97 7.73 13.37
C ILE A 227 -8.69 6.41 13.69
N ILE A 228 -8.76 5.99 14.96
CA ILE A 228 -9.43 4.74 15.37
C ILE A 228 -10.85 4.57 14.80
N PRO A 229 -11.73 5.60 14.77
CA PRO A 229 -13.08 5.42 14.26
C PRO A 229 -13.12 4.94 12.81
N PHE A 230 -12.14 5.36 12.01
CA PHE A 230 -11.99 4.97 10.61
C PHE A 230 -11.30 3.63 10.46
N ASP A 231 -10.25 3.39 11.24
CA ASP A 231 -9.55 2.10 11.22
C ASP A 231 -10.46 0.95 11.66
N LYS A 232 -11.45 1.21 12.53
CA LYS A 232 -12.47 0.22 12.94
C LYS A 232 -13.53 -0.06 11.87
N ALA A 233 -13.71 0.85 10.92
CA ALA A 233 -14.70 0.69 9.86
C ALA A 233 -14.16 -0.14 8.69
N VAL A 234 -12.83 -0.13 8.52
CA VAL A 234 -12.07 -0.96 7.58
C VAL A 234 -11.88 -2.35 8.19
#